data_AF-A0A5E4KGV9-F1
#
_entry.id   AF-A0A5E4KGV9-F1
#
_cell.length_a   1.000
_cell.length_b   1.000
_cell.length_c   1.000
_cell.angle_alpha   90.00
_cell.angle_beta   90.00
_cell.angle_gamma   90.00
#
_symmetry.space_group_name_H-M   'P 1'
#
loop_
_entity.id
_entity.type
_entity.pdbx_description
1 polymer ?
#
loop_
_entity_poly.entity_id
_entity_poly.type
_entity_poly.pdbx_seq_one_letter_code
_entity_poly.pdbx_strand_id
1 'polypeptide(L)'
;MGLLGSDSDRMVNQLKTLPLHSKLILCACINLLERDEKNTEVTVEDVFKKYKKLATGLNVSWISMSKVSEHIKELDMLRFLKCMYPRKGQGRQIKSIQIFEPAEIPRYVDALKEELSRHGK
;
A
#
# COMPACT_ATOMS: atom_id res chain seq x y z
N MET A 1 -20.70 20.46 -17.61
CA MET A 1 -19.30 20.24 -17.18
C MET A 1 -19.19 20.64 -15.73
N GLY A 2 -19.12 19.69 -14.81
CA GLY A 2 -18.99 19.97 -13.38
C GLY A 2 -18.54 18.70 -12.69
N LEU A 3 -17.71 18.87 -11.66
CA LEU A 3 -16.99 17.87 -10.89
C LEU A 3 -15.62 17.50 -11.46
N LEU A 4 -14.72 18.47 -11.47
CA LEU A 4 -13.35 18.18 -11.04
C LEU A 4 -13.48 17.69 -9.58
N GLY A 5 -13.56 16.37 -9.39
CA GLY A 5 -13.50 15.78 -8.05
C GLY A 5 -12.25 16.28 -7.33
N SER A 6 -12.33 16.38 -6.01
CA SER A 6 -11.16 16.74 -5.19
C SER A 6 -9.99 15.80 -5.50
N ASP A 7 -8.75 16.23 -5.26
CA ASP A 7 -7.58 15.35 -5.49
C ASP A 7 -7.72 14.00 -4.75
N SER A 8 -8.41 14.01 -3.60
CA SER A 8 -8.82 12.82 -2.87
C SER A 8 -9.72 11.88 -3.68
N ASP A 9 -10.76 12.40 -4.34
CA ASP A 9 -11.66 11.58 -5.16
C ASP A 9 -10.92 10.95 -6.35
N ARG A 10 -9.95 11.68 -6.92
CA ARG A 10 -9.07 11.16 -7.97
C ARG A 10 -8.22 10.01 -7.47
N MET A 11 -7.62 10.13 -6.29
CA MET A 11 -6.80 9.07 -5.68
C MET A 11 -7.62 7.84 -5.33
N VAL A 12 -8.84 8.01 -4.80
CA VAL A 12 -9.76 6.88 -4.53
C VAL A 12 -10.15 6.17 -5.82
N ASN A 13 -10.47 6.91 -6.89
CA ASN A 13 -10.77 6.31 -8.20
C ASN A 13 -9.57 5.55 -8.75
N GLN A 14 -8.36 6.10 -8.62
CA GLN A 14 -7.14 5.42 -9.03
C GLN A 14 -6.87 4.16 -8.20
N LEU A 15 -7.11 4.19 -6.89
CA LEU A 15 -6.99 3.03 -6.01
C LEU A 15 -7.89 1.88 -6.49
N LYS A 16 -9.13 2.18 -6.89
CA LYS A 16 -10.08 1.19 -7.43
C LYS A 16 -9.55 0.52 -8.71
N THR A 17 -8.76 1.22 -9.52
CA THR A 17 -8.14 0.65 -10.73
C THR A 17 -6.88 -0.20 -10.48
N LEU A 18 -6.33 -0.18 -9.25
CA LEU A 18 -5.11 -0.92 -8.94
C LEU A 18 -5.28 -2.44 -9.10
N PRO A 19 -4.22 -3.17 -9.49
CA PRO A 19 -4.20 -4.61 -9.41
C PRO A 19 -4.45 -5.12 -7.98
N LEU A 20 -5.02 -6.32 -7.86
CA LEU A 20 -5.37 -6.93 -6.57
C LEU A 20 -4.17 -7.01 -5.61
N HIS A 21 -3.00 -7.41 -6.10
CA HIS A 21 -1.79 -7.46 -5.28
C HIS A 21 -1.37 -6.07 -4.77
N SER A 22 -1.46 -5.02 -5.60
CA SER A 22 -1.15 -3.65 -5.18
C SER A 22 -2.12 -3.16 -4.10
N LYS A 23 -3.41 -3.49 -4.21
CA LYS A 23 -4.43 -3.20 -3.18
C LYS A 23 -4.11 -3.91 -1.86
N LEU A 24 -3.75 -5.20 -1.92
CA LEU A 24 -3.38 -5.98 -0.73
C LEU A 24 -2.09 -5.47 -0.07
N ILE A 25 -1.11 -5.05 -0.87
CA ILE A 25 0.14 -4.47 -0.38
C ILE A 25 -0.12 -3.12 0.27
N LEU A 26 -0.93 -2.25 -0.35
CA LEU A 26 -1.33 -0.97 0.25
C LEU A 26 -2.07 -1.18 1.58
N CYS A 27 -3.01 -2.15 1.62
CA CYS A 27 -3.70 -2.54 2.85
C CYS A 27 -2.73 -3.06 3.92
N ALA A 28 -1.70 -3.82 3.54
CA ALA A 28 -0.67 -4.29 4.45
C ALA A 28 0.14 -3.12 5.05
N CYS A 29 0.54 -2.15 4.23
CA CYS A 29 1.24 -0.95 4.67
C CYS A 29 0.41 -0.14 5.67
N ILE A 30 -0.87 0.15 5.35
CA ILE A 30 -1.77 0.89 6.23
C ILE A 30 -1.93 0.17 7.58
N ASN A 31 -2.20 -1.13 7.56
CA ASN A 31 -2.36 -1.93 8.78
C ASN A 31 -1.10 -1.95 9.69
N LEU A 32 0.10 -1.87 9.10
CA LEU A 32 1.34 -1.81 9.86
C LEU A 32 1.53 -0.43 10.47
N LEU A 33 1.30 0.62 9.68
CA LEU A 33 1.48 2.01 10.09
C LEU A 33 0.45 2.48 11.13
N GLU A 34 -0.78 1.96 11.10
CA GLU A 34 -1.80 2.26 12.12
C GLU A 34 -1.52 1.58 13.48
N ARG A 35 -0.74 0.49 13.50
CA ARG A 35 -0.46 -0.28 14.72
C ARG A 35 0.78 0.20 15.48
N ASP A 36 1.68 0.92 14.80
CA ASP A 36 2.90 1.41 15.44
C ASP A 36 2.63 2.72 16.20
N GLU A 37 2.30 2.58 17.48
CA GLU A 37 2.37 3.67 18.47
C GLU A 37 3.83 4.09 18.77
N LYS A 38 4.83 3.38 18.24
CA LYS A 38 6.26 3.59 18.54
C LYS A 38 7.09 3.46 17.27
N ASN A 39 7.57 4.59 16.72
CA ASN A 39 8.82 4.85 15.96
C ASN A 39 9.54 3.73 15.16
N THR A 40 8.91 2.60 14.85
CA THR A 40 9.51 1.50 14.12
C THR A 40 9.29 1.75 12.64
N GLU A 41 10.40 1.78 11.90
CA GLU A 41 10.38 1.97 10.46
C GLU A 41 9.77 0.72 9.80
N VAL A 42 8.66 0.88 9.06
CA VAL A 42 8.06 -0.22 8.30
C VAL A 42 8.95 -0.57 7.11
N THR A 43 9.45 -1.80 7.08
CA THR A 43 10.33 -2.32 6.02
C THR A 43 9.56 -3.12 4.96
N VAL A 44 10.22 -3.40 3.82
CA VAL A 44 9.66 -4.29 2.78
C VAL A 44 9.37 -5.69 3.31
N GLU A 45 10.18 -6.18 4.24
CA GLU A 45 10.00 -7.50 4.84
C GLU A 45 8.73 -7.56 5.71
N ASP A 46 8.48 -6.51 6.49
CA ASP A 46 7.27 -6.40 7.32
C ASP A 46 6.01 -6.36 6.46
N VAL A 47 6.06 -5.53 5.40
CA VAL A 47 4.97 -5.45 4.41
C VAL A 47 4.76 -6.81 3.75
N PHE A 48 5.82 -7.50 3.33
CA PHE A 48 5.72 -8.83 2.72
C PHE A 48 5.05 -9.85 3.65
N LYS A 49 5.45 -9.90 4.93
CA LYS A 49 4.85 -10.80 5.93
C LYS A 49 3.36 -10.50 6.13
N LYS A 50 2.98 -9.23 6.24
CA LYS A 50 1.58 -8.82 6.42
C LYS A 50 0.74 -9.06 5.17
N TYR A 51 1.25 -8.69 4.00
CA TYR A 51 0.66 -8.95 2.69
C TYR A 51 0.38 -10.44 2.50
N LYS A 52 1.36 -11.30 2.79
CA LYS A 52 1.22 -12.76 2.64
C LYS A 52 0.05 -13.29 3.47
N LYS A 53 -0.10 -12.82 4.72
CA LYS A 53 -1.25 -13.19 5.57
C LYS A 53 -2.58 -12.74 4.98
N LEU A 54 -2.65 -11.51 4.45
CA LEU A 54 -3.86 -10.98 3.81
C LEU A 54 -4.24 -11.75 2.54
N ALA A 55 -3.26 -12.01 1.66
CA ALA A 55 -3.48 -12.77 0.43
C ALA A 55 -3.98 -14.20 0.73
N THR A 56 -3.33 -14.89 1.67
CA THR A 56 -3.75 -16.23 2.10
C THR A 56 -5.15 -16.23 2.73
N GLY A 57 -5.50 -15.22 3.52
CA GLY A 57 -6.85 -15.09 4.10
C GLY A 57 -7.96 -14.88 3.06
N LEU A 58 -7.62 -14.44 1.85
CA LEU A 58 -8.53 -14.27 0.73
C LEU A 58 -8.40 -15.38 -0.33
N ASN A 59 -7.71 -16.49 -0.02
CA ASN A 59 -7.43 -17.57 -0.97
C ASN A 59 -6.71 -17.09 -2.26
N VAL A 60 -5.93 -16.02 -2.17
CA VAL A 60 -5.12 -15.47 -3.26
C VAL A 60 -3.68 -15.98 -3.13
N SER A 61 -3.13 -16.52 -4.22
CA SER A 61 -1.71 -16.90 -4.28
C SER A 61 -0.81 -15.69 -4.05
N TRP A 62 0.14 -15.78 -3.12
CA TRP A 62 1.09 -14.70 -2.86
C TRP A 62 2.21 -14.67 -3.91
N ILE A 63 2.83 -13.51 -4.07
CA ILE A 63 3.94 -13.26 -5.02
C ILE A 63 5.25 -13.07 -4.25
N SER A 64 6.39 -13.18 -4.91
CA SER A 64 7.70 -13.06 -4.26
C SER A 64 7.92 -11.67 -3.62
N MET A 65 8.81 -11.60 -2.62
CA MET A 65 9.18 -10.33 -1.97
C MET A 65 9.76 -9.31 -2.96
N SER A 66 10.46 -9.76 -4.01
CA SER A 66 10.93 -8.87 -5.09
C SER A 66 9.76 -8.21 -5.82
N LYS A 67 8.73 -8.99 -6.16
CA LYS A 67 7.52 -8.47 -6.81
C LYS A 67 6.75 -7.53 -5.90
N VAL A 68 6.69 -7.82 -4.60
CA VAL A 68 6.13 -6.89 -3.60
C VAL A 68 6.92 -5.58 -3.56
N SER A 69 8.26 -5.62 -3.60
CA SER A 69 9.08 -4.41 -3.65
C SER A 69 8.84 -3.59 -4.93
N GLU A 70 8.63 -4.24 -6.08
CA GLU A 70 8.23 -3.56 -7.33
C GLU A 70 6.89 -2.83 -7.16
N HIS A 71 5.87 -3.49 -6.59
CA HIS A 71 4.56 -2.88 -6.35
C HIS A 71 4.64 -1.71 -5.35
N ILE A 72 5.50 -1.81 -4.32
CA ILE A 72 5.72 -0.71 -3.37
C ILE A 72 6.30 0.52 -4.09
N LYS A 73 7.26 0.32 -5.01
CA LYS A 73 7.82 1.40 -5.82
C LYS A 73 6.79 2.02 -6.76
N GLU A 74 5.94 1.20 -7.37
CA GLU A 74 4.83 1.72 -8.17
C GLU A 74 3.87 2.56 -7.33
N LEU A 75 3.49 2.09 -6.14
CA LEU A 75 2.64 2.84 -5.20
C LEU A 75 3.29 4.15 -4.71
N ASP A 76 4.61 4.19 -4.59
CA ASP A 76 5.40 5.39 -4.29
C ASP A 76 5.33 6.39 -5.46
N MET A 77 5.53 5.90 -6.70
CA MET A 77 5.39 6.73 -7.91
C MET A 77 3.98 7.29 -8.09
N LEU A 78 2.95 6.53 -7.70
CA LEU A 78 1.55 6.94 -7.73
C LEU A 78 1.14 7.81 -6.53
N ARG A 79 2.06 8.11 -5.61
CA ARG A 79 1.83 8.92 -4.39
C ARG A 79 0.78 8.32 -3.45
N PHE A 80 0.63 7.00 -3.41
CA PHE A 80 -0.05 6.34 -2.29
C PHE A 80 0.91 6.13 -1.11
N LEU A 81 2.16 5.83 -1.42
CA LEU A 81 3.23 5.64 -0.45
C LEU A 81 4.30 6.71 -0.62
N LYS A 82 5.14 6.84 0.41
CA LYS A 82 6.39 7.57 0.39
C LYS A 82 7.50 6.64 0.88
N CYS A 83 8.37 6.22 -0.03
CA CYS A 83 9.50 5.36 0.28
C CYS A 83 10.73 6.20 0.63
N MET A 84 11.39 5.86 1.73
CA MET A 84 12.69 6.40 2.09
C MET A 84 13.77 5.43 1.63
N TYR A 85 14.81 5.97 1.01
CA TYR A 85 15.97 5.22 0.53
C TYR A 85 17.21 5.61 1.34
N PRO A 86 18.19 4.70 1.50
CA PRO A 86 19.46 5.06 2.11
C PRO A 86 20.18 6.14 1.29
N ARG A 87 21.15 6.83 1.92
CA ARG A 87 21.91 7.91 1.29
C ARG A 87 22.60 7.42 0.00
N LYS A 88 22.87 8.34 -0.94
CA LYS A 88 23.54 8.07 -2.21
C LYS A 88 24.78 7.18 -1.98
N GLY A 89 24.80 6.01 -2.61
CA GLY A 89 25.91 5.05 -2.54
C GLY A 89 25.66 3.77 -1.73
N GLN A 90 24.55 3.65 -0.97
CA GLN A 90 24.30 2.51 -0.07
C GLN A 90 23.19 1.53 -0.53
N GLY A 91 22.71 1.64 -1.77
CA GLY A 91 21.80 0.65 -2.37
C GLY A 91 20.46 1.24 -2.86
N ARG A 92 19.75 0.46 -3.69
CA ARG A 92 18.43 0.81 -4.27
C ARG A 92 17.26 0.20 -3.48
N GLN A 93 17.53 -0.26 -2.26
CA GLN A 93 16.54 -0.91 -1.40
C GLN A 93 15.81 0.13 -0.57
N ILE A 94 14.52 -0.09 -0.37
CA ILE A 94 13.67 0.78 0.44
C ILE A 94 14.08 0.57 1.91
N LYS A 95 14.45 1.66 2.57
CA LYS A 95 14.77 1.67 4.01
C LYS A 95 13.50 1.64 4.84
N SER A 96 12.55 2.51 4.50
CA SER A 96 11.27 2.60 5.21
C SER A 96 10.15 3.08 4.31
N ILE A 97 8.92 2.79 4.71
CA ILE A 97 7.69 3.06 3.96
C ILE A 97 6.74 3.88 4.84
N GLN A 98 6.16 4.93 4.28
CA GLN A 98 5.11 5.73 4.90
C GLN A 98 3.92 5.91 3.95
N ILE A 99 2.77 6.33 4.47
CA ILE A 99 1.68 6.83 3.62
C ILE A 99 2.05 8.21 3.11
N PHE A 100 1.83 8.46 1.82
CA PHE A 100 2.18 9.73 1.20
C PHE A 100 1.41 10.90 1.83
N GLU A 101 0.09 10.73 1.98
CA GLU A 101 -0.82 11.69 2.62
C GLU A 101 -1.62 10.98 3.71
N PRO A 102 -1.22 11.07 5.00
CA PRO A 102 -1.89 10.37 6.09
C PRO A 102 -3.37 10.74 6.27
N ALA A 103 -3.79 11.95 5.89
CA ALA A 103 -5.19 12.39 5.99
C ALA A 103 -6.14 11.56 5.11
N GLU A 104 -5.61 10.87 4.09
CA GLU A 104 -6.39 10.06 3.14
C GLU A 104 -6.60 8.62 3.60
N ILE A 105 -5.92 8.19 4.68
CA ILE A 105 -5.98 6.81 5.20
C ILE A 105 -7.43 6.33 5.38
N PRO A 106 -8.35 7.09 6.03
CA PRO A 106 -9.73 6.61 6.21
C PRO A 106 -10.43 6.28 4.89
N ARG A 107 -10.26 7.14 3.86
CA ARG A 107 -10.86 6.93 2.54
C ARG A 107 -10.24 5.74 1.82
N TYR A 108 -8.93 5.54 1.93
CA TYR A 108 -8.26 4.35 1.37
C TYR A 108 -8.73 3.07 2.05
N VAL A 109 -8.88 3.08 3.36
CA VAL A 109 -9.38 1.93 4.12
C VAL A 109 -10.80 1.55 3.66
N ASP A 110 -11.69 2.52 3.52
CA ASP A 110 -13.06 2.28 3.07
C ASP A 110 -13.10 1.72 1.65
N ALA A 111 -12.35 2.33 0.71
CA ALA A 111 -12.26 1.85 -0.66
C ALA A 111 -11.65 0.44 -0.74
N LEU A 112 -10.58 0.16 0.03
CA LEU A 112 -9.95 -1.16 0.05
C LEU A 112 -10.87 -2.23 0.63
N LYS A 113 -11.63 -1.92 1.70
CA LYS A 113 -12.64 -2.84 2.25
C LYS A 113 -13.68 -3.21 1.21
N GLU A 114 -14.20 -2.22 0.49
CA GLU A 114 -15.16 -2.43 -0.60
C GLU A 114 -14.57 -3.34 -1.68
N GLU A 115 -13.37 -3.02 -2.19
CA GLU A 115 -12.70 -3.76 -3.26
C GLU A 115 -12.33 -5.21 -2.87
N LEU A 116 -11.81 -5.41 -1.66
CA LEU A 116 -11.33 -6.71 -1.18
C LEU A 116 -12.48 -7.62 -0.74
N SER A 117 -13.61 -7.06 -0.28
CA SER A 117 -14.80 -7.84 0.08
C SER A 117 -15.37 -8.65 -1.11
N ARG A 118 -15.15 -8.17 -2.34
CA ARG A 118 -15.58 -8.86 -3.57
C ARG A 118 -14.81 -10.16 -3.85
N HIS A 119 -13.66 -10.36 -3.22
CA HIS A 119 -12.75 -11.48 -3.48
C HIS A 119 -12.78 -12.54 -2.37
N GLY A 120 -13.48 -12.29 -1.26
CA GLY A 120 -13.54 -13.17 -0.09
C GLY A 120 -14.75 -14.11 -0.03
N LYS A 121 -15.32 -14.50 -1.18
CA LYS A 121 -16.44 -15.47 -1.27
C LYS A 121 -15.99 -16.77 -1.88
#